data_AF-A0A430REA7-F1
#
_entry.id   AF-A0A430REA7-F1
#
_cell.length_a   1.000
_cell.length_b   1.000
_cell.length_c   1.000
_cell.angle_alpha   90.00
_cell.angle_beta   90.00
_cell.angle_gamma   90.00
#
_symmetry.space_group_name_H-M   'P 1'
#
loop_
_entity.id
_entity.type
_entity.pdbx_description
1 polymer ?
#
loop_
_entity_poly.entity_id
_entity_poly.type
_entity_poly.pdbx_seq_one_letter_code
_entity_poly.pdbx_strand_id
1 'polypeptide(L)'
;MALAGVLALPLLALLSRALGHLAEAGEAWDVALNSLALSALGTLLTLGLGLALGWAALLGGVGRSLEGVLLLGYFIPPFVTGMGVLFSMELLGLRLPGALAILLAWTLHYTPLAYVLLKPALGNLLPSLRVARVHGVLGGKRVRVLFPPLLPALLAVGGALYLALLGNFGVPAVLGLPDRVYVLPTLAYARLLSPVAQDPLGEAAALGLWLALLALPAVLLARSALLEAREPLLPPPKPLYRLLFALYALTALALVLLGLLREALQNPYTGRWDPAFTQALGLPLVQKGLRNSLLLALGATGLLLLLALALRPFPRLLKGIRGVLDIHYLLPGTLLGVSLILLLAPTPLYGT
;
A
#
# COMPACT_ATOMS: atom_id res chain seq x y z
N MET A 1 30.36 -8.00 4.75
CA MET A 1 30.23 -8.21 3.30
C MET A 1 29.45 -9.49 2.96
N ALA A 2 29.65 -10.62 3.67
CA ALA A 2 28.93 -11.87 3.40
C ALA A 2 27.38 -11.79 3.49
N LEU A 3 26.83 -11.14 4.54
CA LEU A 3 25.37 -11.04 4.72
C LEU A 3 24.68 -10.21 3.63
N ALA A 4 25.31 -9.14 3.17
CA ALA A 4 24.77 -8.31 2.09
C ALA A 4 24.74 -9.07 0.76
N GLY A 5 25.74 -9.91 0.49
CA GLY A 5 25.77 -10.79 -0.68
C GLY A 5 24.64 -11.83 -0.65
N VAL A 6 24.41 -12.47 0.50
CA VAL A 6 23.31 -13.45 0.68
C VAL A 6 21.95 -12.79 0.49
N LEU A 7 21.75 -11.60 1.06
CA LEU A 7 20.51 -10.86 0.89
C LEU A 7 20.31 -10.37 -0.54
N ALA A 8 21.36 -10.13 -1.33
CA ALA A 8 21.22 -9.76 -2.74
C ALA A 8 20.91 -10.94 -3.67
N LEU A 9 21.02 -12.20 -3.21
CA LEU A 9 20.86 -13.40 -4.05
C LEU A 9 19.52 -13.47 -4.80
N PRO A 10 18.35 -13.19 -4.18
CA PRO A 10 17.09 -13.22 -4.91
C PRO A 10 17.11 -12.23 -6.09
N LEU A 11 17.64 -11.03 -5.89
CA LEU A 11 17.72 -10.01 -6.93
C LEU A 11 18.67 -10.40 -8.06
N LEU A 12 19.82 -10.99 -7.71
CA LEU A 12 20.78 -11.48 -8.70
C LEU A 12 20.19 -12.63 -9.52
N ALA A 13 19.48 -13.56 -8.88
CA ALA A 13 18.77 -14.65 -9.58
C ALA A 13 17.74 -14.09 -10.56
N LEU A 14 16.95 -13.10 -10.11
CA LEU A 14 15.96 -12.43 -10.94
C LEU A 14 16.61 -11.71 -12.13
N LEU A 15 17.65 -10.92 -11.89
CA LEU A 15 18.38 -10.22 -12.95
C LEU A 15 18.93 -11.19 -13.99
N SER A 16 19.57 -12.27 -13.54
CA SER A 16 20.18 -13.26 -14.44
C SER A 16 19.17 -13.92 -15.38
N ARG A 17 17.98 -14.26 -14.88
CA ARG A 17 16.92 -14.87 -15.69
C ARG A 17 16.21 -13.86 -16.59
N ALA A 18 16.00 -12.64 -16.10
CA ALA A 18 15.29 -11.58 -16.82
C ALA A 18 16.04 -11.08 -18.08
N LEU A 19 17.37 -11.14 -18.10
CA LEU A 19 18.18 -10.67 -19.25
C LEU A 19 17.82 -11.37 -20.57
N GLY A 20 17.40 -12.64 -20.52
CA GLY A 20 16.97 -13.39 -21.70
C GLY A 20 15.62 -12.95 -22.28
N HIS A 21 14.81 -12.21 -21.52
CA HIS A 21 13.43 -11.87 -21.84
C HIS A 21 13.18 -10.35 -21.94
N LEU A 22 14.24 -9.55 -22.10
CA LEU A 22 14.12 -8.09 -22.19
C LEU A 22 13.32 -7.61 -23.40
N ALA A 23 13.42 -8.32 -24.53
CA ALA A 23 12.66 -7.98 -25.74
C ALA A 23 11.14 -8.13 -25.51
N GLU A 24 10.73 -9.27 -24.96
CA GLU A 24 9.33 -9.57 -24.62
C GLU A 24 8.79 -8.62 -23.54
N ALA A 25 9.62 -8.26 -22.56
CA ALA A 25 9.25 -7.24 -21.58
C ALA A 25 9.14 -5.84 -22.21
N GLY A 26 9.89 -5.55 -23.27
CA GLY A 26 9.78 -4.31 -24.04
C GLY A 26 8.42 -4.13 -24.71
N GLU A 27 7.74 -5.23 -25.06
CA GLU A 27 6.39 -5.19 -25.63
C GLU A 27 5.34 -4.70 -24.62
N ALA A 28 5.58 -4.89 -23.31
CA ALA A 28 4.68 -4.50 -22.22
C ALA A 28 4.84 -3.03 -21.76
N TRP A 29 5.37 -2.16 -22.61
CA TRP A 29 5.60 -0.74 -22.28
C TRP A 29 4.30 0.02 -21.96
N ASP A 30 3.19 -0.35 -22.59
CA ASP A 30 1.87 0.21 -22.37
C ASP A 30 1.37 -0.09 -20.95
N VAL A 31 1.57 -1.32 -20.48
CA VAL A 31 1.26 -1.74 -19.11
C VAL A 31 2.20 -1.08 -18.10
N ALA A 32 3.47 -0.86 -18.46
CA ALA A 32 4.40 -0.10 -17.64
C ALA A 32 3.94 1.36 -17.46
N LEU A 33 3.51 2.02 -18.54
CA LEU A 33 2.92 3.37 -18.48
C LEU A 33 1.62 3.41 -17.69
N ASN A 34 0.73 2.43 -17.86
CA ASN A 34 -0.50 2.38 -17.07
C ASN A 34 -0.20 2.20 -15.57
N SER A 35 0.77 1.36 -15.23
CA SER A 35 1.23 1.17 -13.84
C SER A 35 1.81 2.44 -13.26
N LEU A 36 2.64 3.16 -14.02
CA LEU A 36 3.19 4.46 -13.64
C LEU A 36 2.08 5.49 -13.43
N ALA A 37 1.16 5.63 -14.39
CA ALA A 37 0.08 6.60 -14.34
C ALA A 37 -0.86 6.36 -13.15
N LEU A 38 -1.31 5.11 -12.96
CA LEU A 38 -2.22 4.76 -11.86
C LEU A 38 -1.53 4.91 -10.50
N SER A 39 -0.29 4.44 -10.35
CA SER A 39 0.43 4.56 -9.06
C SER A 39 0.77 6.01 -8.72
N ALA A 40 1.16 6.83 -9.70
CA ALA A 40 1.41 8.25 -9.49
C ALA A 40 0.11 9.00 -9.13
N LEU A 41 -0.97 8.80 -9.89
CA LEU A 41 -2.25 9.44 -9.62
C LEU A 41 -2.84 9.00 -8.29
N GLY A 42 -2.84 7.70 -8.00
CA GLY A 42 -3.28 7.15 -6.72
C GLY A 42 -2.48 7.71 -5.55
N THR A 43 -1.17 7.91 -5.72
CA THR A 43 -0.30 8.54 -4.71
C THR A 43 -0.73 9.97 -4.44
N LEU A 44 -0.95 10.76 -5.50
CA LEU A 44 -1.38 12.17 -5.36
C LEU A 44 -2.74 12.28 -4.67
N LEU A 45 -3.70 11.44 -5.05
CA LEU A 45 -5.03 11.40 -4.42
C LEU A 45 -4.94 11.04 -2.94
N THR A 46 -4.18 9.98 -2.62
CA THR A 46 -4.00 9.49 -1.26
C THR A 46 -3.26 10.49 -0.37
N LEU A 47 -2.20 11.14 -0.89
CA LEU A 47 -1.49 12.20 -0.19
C LEU A 47 -2.40 13.41 0.06
N GLY A 48 -3.13 13.85 -0.96
CA GLY A 48 -4.03 14.99 -0.85
C GLY A 48 -5.10 14.77 0.20
N LEU A 49 -5.72 13.58 0.20
CA LEU A 49 -6.74 13.22 1.18
C LEU A 49 -6.16 12.99 2.57
N GLY A 50 -4.99 12.36 2.69
CA GLY A 50 -4.26 12.21 3.95
C GLY A 50 -3.91 13.55 4.60
N LEU A 51 -3.47 14.54 3.81
CA LEU A 51 -3.26 15.92 4.26
C LEU A 51 -4.56 16.59 4.71
N ALA A 52 -5.64 16.43 3.94
CA ALA A 52 -6.95 17.00 4.27
C ALA A 52 -7.49 16.44 5.58
N LEU A 53 -7.35 15.13 5.81
CA LEU A 53 -7.71 14.50 7.09
C LEU A 53 -6.76 14.88 8.22
N GLY A 54 -5.45 15.01 7.94
CA GLY A 54 -4.48 15.51 8.91
C GLY A 54 -4.87 16.90 9.41
N TRP A 55 -5.23 17.77 8.48
CA TRP A 55 -5.73 19.11 8.76
C TRP A 55 -7.03 19.09 9.56
N ALA A 56 -8.00 18.29 9.13
CA ALA A 56 -9.29 18.16 9.79
C ALA A 56 -9.14 17.59 11.21
N ALA A 57 -8.24 16.65 11.41
CA ALA A 57 -7.98 16.07 12.73
C ALA A 57 -7.36 17.08 13.69
N LEU A 58 -6.35 17.82 13.24
CA LEU A 58 -5.65 18.82 14.04
C LEU A 58 -6.56 20.00 14.38
N LEU A 59 -7.35 20.49 13.42
CA LEU A 59 -8.31 21.57 13.67
C LEU A 59 -9.57 21.12 14.38
N GLY A 60 -9.96 19.85 14.25
CA GLY A 60 -11.16 19.29 14.85
C GLY A 60 -10.96 18.77 16.27
N GLY A 61 -9.72 18.62 16.72
CA GLY A 61 -9.41 17.94 17.98
C GLY A 61 -9.86 16.48 17.95
N VAL A 62 -9.57 15.78 16.86
CA VAL A 62 -9.93 14.37 16.69
C VAL A 62 -9.13 13.52 17.70
N GLY A 63 -9.86 12.72 18.49
CA GLY A 63 -9.30 11.84 19.50
C GLY A 63 -8.97 10.44 18.97
N ARG A 64 -8.27 9.65 19.80
CA ARG A 64 -7.75 8.31 19.46
C ARG A 64 -8.81 7.31 18.98
N SER A 65 -10.03 7.38 19.49
CA SER A 65 -11.10 6.45 19.10
C SER A 65 -11.47 6.60 17.62
N LEU A 66 -11.65 7.84 17.15
CA LEU A 66 -12.03 8.12 15.77
C LEU A 66 -10.85 7.89 14.80
N GLU A 67 -9.62 8.15 15.24
CA GLU A 67 -8.42 7.71 14.51
C GLU A 67 -8.37 6.19 14.38
N GLY A 68 -8.72 5.47 15.45
CA GLY A 68 -8.84 4.02 15.44
C GLY A 68 -9.81 3.54 14.36
N VAL A 69 -10.99 4.16 14.24
CA VAL A 69 -11.97 3.85 13.18
C VAL A 69 -11.37 4.02 11.78
N LEU A 70 -10.64 5.12 11.53
CA LEU A 70 -9.95 5.34 10.26
C LEU A 70 -8.90 4.24 10.01
N LEU A 71 -8.13 3.86 11.03
CA LEU A 71 -7.06 2.87 10.91
C LEU A 71 -7.55 1.44 10.75
N LEU A 72 -8.73 1.09 11.29
CA LEU A 72 -9.36 -0.20 11.08
C LEU A 72 -9.51 -0.52 9.59
N GLY A 73 -9.85 0.48 8.77
CA GLY A 73 -9.94 0.32 7.31
C GLY A 73 -8.61 -0.06 6.64
N TYR A 74 -7.48 0.42 7.16
CA TYR A 74 -6.15 0.10 6.62
C TYR A 74 -5.65 -1.28 7.05
N PHE A 75 -6.10 -1.80 8.20
CA PHE A 75 -5.73 -3.16 8.62
C PHE A 75 -6.44 -4.26 7.81
N ILE A 76 -7.49 -3.92 7.05
CA ILE A 76 -8.11 -4.82 6.08
C ILE A 76 -7.17 -4.96 4.87
N PRO A 77 -6.71 -6.16 4.49
CA PRO A 77 -5.78 -6.32 3.37
C PRO A 77 -6.27 -5.64 2.07
N PRO A 78 -5.37 -5.11 1.23
CA PRO A 78 -5.77 -4.38 0.01
C PRO A 78 -6.68 -5.19 -0.92
N PHE A 79 -6.39 -6.48 -1.11
CA PHE A 79 -7.24 -7.38 -1.92
C PHE A 79 -8.67 -7.46 -1.38
N VAL A 80 -8.83 -7.59 -0.05
CA VAL A 80 -10.14 -7.60 0.62
C VAL A 80 -10.83 -6.25 0.51
N THR A 81 -10.08 -5.15 0.58
CA THR A 81 -10.60 -3.81 0.30
C THR A 81 -11.13 -3.69 -1.13
N GLY A 82 -10.40 -4.21 -2.13
CA GLY A 82 -10.85 -4.25 -3.52
C GLY A 82 -12.16 -5.03 -3.69
N MET A 83 -12.27 -6.22 -3.08
CA MET A 83 -13.50 -7.02 -3.07
C MET A 83 -14.66 -6.28 -2.39
N GLY A 84 -14.42 -5.67 -1.23
CA GLY A 84 -15.45 -4.93 -0.51
C GLY A 84 -15.98 -3.74 -1.28
N VAL A 85 -15.09 -2.97 -1.92
CA VAL A 85 -15.47 -1.85 -2.80
C VAL A 85 -16.25 -2.35 -4.01
N LEU A 86 -15.81 -3.43 -4.67
CA LEU A 86 -16.53 -4.04 -5.79
C LEU A 86 -17.98 -4.37 -5.41
N PHE A 87 -18.15 -5.16 -4.36
CA PHE A 87 -19.48 -5.60 -3.90
C PHE A 87 -20.35 -4.45 -3.40
N SER A 88 -19.77 -3.46 -2.73
CA SER A 88 -20.50 -2.27 -2.32
C SER A 88 -20.97 -1.44 -3.51
N MET A 89 -20.14 -1.31 -4.55
CA MET A 89 -20.53 -0.62 -5.78
C MET A 89 -21.67 -1.35 -6.50
N GLU A 90 -21.59 -2.68 -6.59
CA GLU A 90 -22.68 -3.51 -7.16
C GLU A 90 -23.99 -3.35 -6.38
N LEU A 91 -23.92 -3.38 -5.04
CA LEU A 91 -25.07 -3.14 -4.17
C LEU A 91 -25.69 -1.76 -4.39
N LEU A 92 -24.86 -0.73 -4.59
CA LEU A 92 -25.31 0.64 -4.83
C LEU A 92 -25.71 0.90 -6.30
N GLY A 93 -25.61 -0.09 -7.19
CA GLY A 93 -25.87 0.07 -8.62
C GLY A 93 -24.85 0.95 -9.34
N LEU A 94 -23.66 1.13 -8.76
CA LEU A 94 -22.58 1.95 -9.30
C LEU A 94 -21.65 1.10 -10.17
N ARG A 95 -21.37 1.55 -11.39
CA ARG A 95 -20.38 0.93 -12.29
C ARG A 95 -19.32 1.97 -12.62
N LEU A 96 -18.13 1.81 -12.05
CA LEU A 96 -16.97 2.64 -12.40
C LEU A 96 -16.06 1.83 -13.33
N PRO A 97 -15.44 2.47 -14.33
CA PRO A 97 -14.35 1.88 -15.09
C PRO A 97 -13.24 1.37 -14.15
N GLY A 98 -12.63 0.23 -14.48
CA GLY A 98 -11.66 -0.46 -13.62
C GLY A 98 -10.52 0.44 -13.13
N ALA A 99 -10.00 1.34 -13.98
CA ALA A 99 -8.99 2.32 -13.59
C ALA A 99 -9.48 3.27 -12.46
N LEU A 100 -10.71 3.77 -12.56
CA LEU A 100 -11.31 4.63 -11.53
C LEU A 100 -11.67 3.85 -10.27
N ALA A 101 -12.12 2.61 -10.41
CA ALA A 101 -12.39 1.73 -9.28
C ALA A 101 -11.10 1.41 -8.50
N ILE A 102 -9.99 1.13 -9.20
CA ILE A 102 -8.66 0.95 -8.59
C ILE A 102 -8.26 2.20 -7.80
N LEU A 103 -8.36 3.39 -8.41
CA LEU A 103 -8.00 4.64 -7.76
C LEU A 103 -8.86 4.92 -6.52
N LEU A 104 -10.16 4.63 -6.58
CA LEU A 104 -11.07 4.73 -5.45
C LEU A 104 -10.63 3.81 -4.31
N ALA A 105 -10.46 2.52 -4.60
CA ALA A 105 -10.09 1.52 -3.60
C ALA A 105 -8.71 1.80 -2.98
N TRP A 106 -7.70 2.18 -3.79
CA TRP A 106 -6.40 2.61 -3.28
C TRP A 106 -6.49 3.85 -2.42
N THR A 107 -7.25 4.87 -2.84
CA THR A 107 -7.41 6.10 -2.07
C THR A 107 -8.08 5.80 -0.72
N LEU A 108 -9.14 4.99 -0.69
CA LEU A 108 -9.80 4.59 0.56
C LEU A 108 -8.84 3.80 1.47
N HIS A 109 -8.14 2.82 0.91
CA HIS A 109 -7.28 1.92 1.68
C HIS A 109 -6.04 2.61 2.25
N TYR A 110 -5.31 3.39 1.45
CA TYR A 110 -4.00 3.93 1.83
C TYR A 110 -4.05 5.33 2.47
N THR A 111 -5.20 6.02 2.46
CA THR A 111 -5.35 7.33 3.09
C THR A 111 -5.08 7.31 4.61
N PRO A 112 -5.52 6.31 5.39
CA PRO A 112 -5.17 6.20 6.81
C PRO A 112 -3.65 6.17 7.05
N LEU A 113 -2.89 5.48 6.20
CA LEU A 113 -1.42 5.46 6.28
C LEU A 113 -0.84 6.84 5.99
N ALA A 114 -1.28 7.49 4.91
CA ALA A 114 -0.86 8.85 4.58
C ALA A 114 -1.16 9.84 5.72
N TYR A 115 -2.35 9.74 6.32
CA TYR A 115 -2.78 10.53 7.47
C TYR A 115 -1.82 10.38 8.66
N VAL A 116 -1.53 9.15 9.09
CA VAL A 116 -0.67 8.90 10.26
C VAL A 116 0.74 9.42 10.04
N LEU A 117 1.28 9.25 8.83
CA LEU A 117 2.64 9.67 8.52
C LEU A 117 2.78 11.19 8.35
N LEU A 118 1.75 11.88 7.83
CA LEU A 118 1.81 13.32 7.55
C LEU A 118 1.32 14.19 8.71
N LYS A 119 0.40 13.70 9.54
CA LYS A 119 -0.18 14.48 10.64
C LYS A 119 0.88 15.12 11.56
N PRO A 120 1.95 14.43 12.01
CA PRO A 120 2.96 15.04 12.87
C PRO A 120 3.66 16.22 12.19
N ALA A 121 4.06 16.05 10.93
CA ALA A 121 4.71 17.10 10.15
C ALA A 121 3.78 18.31 9.96
N LEU A 122 2.51 18.05 9.66
CA LEU A 122 1.50 19.10 9.51
C LEU A 122 1.24 19.84 10.82
N GLY A 123 1.14 19.12 11.94
CA GLY A 123 0.94 19.69 13.28
C GLY A 123 2.04 20.67 13.67
N ASN A 124 3.29 20.31 13.41
CA ASN A 124 4.44 21.19 13.65
C ASN A 124 4.42 22.47 12.81
N LEU A 125 3.84 22.41 11.60
CA LEU A 125 3.84 23.53 10.66
C LEU A 125 2.60 24.41 10.75
N LEU A 126 1.48 23.94 11.30
CA LEU A 126 0.24 24.73 11.45
C LEU A 126 0.44 26.11 12.11
N PRO A 127 1.28 26.28 13.17
CA PRO A 127 1.55 27.59 13.75
C PRO A 127 2.10 28.63 12.76
N SER A 128 2.80 28.20 11.70
CA SER A 128 3.36 29.11 10.67
C SER A 128 2.27 29.91 9.93
N LEU A 129 1.03 29.44 9.90
CA LEU A 129 -0.11 30.17 9.31
C LEU A 129 -0.47 31.43 10.11
N ARG A 130 -0.24 31.41 11.42
CA ARG A 130 -0.41 32.59 12.28
C ARG A 130 0.74 33.57 12.05
N VAL A 131 1.97 33.08 11.99
CA VAL A 131 3.17 33.88 11.67
C VAL A 131 3.01 34.57 10.32
N ALA A 132 2.58 33.84 9.29
CA ALA A 132 2.31 34.40 7.97
C ALA A 132 1.26 35.53 8.00
N ARG A 133 0.23 35.40 8.86
CA ARG A 133 -0.78 36.45 9.06
C ARG A 133 -0.20 37.70 9.70
N VAL A 134 0.70 37.55 10.68
CA VAL A 134 1.40 38.68 11.32
C VAL A 134 2.25 39.43 10.29
N HIS A 135 2.87 38.71 9.36
CA HIS A 135 3.62 39.29 8.23
C HIS A 135 2.75 39.72 7.03
N GLY A 136 1.44 39.90 7.21
CA GLY A 136 0.55 40.47 6.18
C GLY A 136 0.11 39.51 5.08
N VAL A 137 0.46 38.22 5.13
CA VAL A 137 -0.07 37.22 4.19
C VAL A 137 -1.47 36.84 4.65
N LEU A 138 -2.49 37.14 3.84
CA LEU A 138 -3.90 36.92 4.20
C LEU A 138 -4.57 35.81 3.37
N GLY A 139 -5.73 35.35 3.85
CA GLY A 139 -6.56 34.37 3.15
C GLY A 139 -5.90 33.02 2.93
N GLY A 140 -6.23 32.38 1.80
CA GLY A 140 -5.71 31.07 1.39
C GLY A 140 -4.24 31.08 0.93
N LYS A 141 -3.69 32.26 0.57
CA LYS A 141 -2.28 32.39 0.17
C LYS A 141 -1.31 31.92 1.26
N ARG A 142 -1.71 32.00 2.53
CA ARG A 142 -0.92 31.52 3.68
C ARG A 142 -0.59 30.04 3.64
N VAL A 143 -1.43 29.21 3.02
CA VAL A 143 -1.19 27.76 2.93
C VAL A 143 0.09 27.46 2.15
N ARG A 144 0.52 28.36 1.25
CA ARG A 144 1.79 28.25 0.50
C ARG A 144 3.01 28.20 1.41
N VAL A 145 2.95 28.81 2.61
CA VAL A 145 4.04 28.81 3.60
C VAL A 145 4.32 27.40 4.13
N LEU A 146 3.33 26.50 4.07
CA LEU A 146 3.48 25.13 4.53
C LEU A 146 4.22 24.25 3.52
N PHE A 147 4.14 24.55 2.22
CA PHE A 147 4.63 23.65 1.18
C PHE A 147 6.15 23.42 1.22
N PRO A 148 7.01 24.46 1.23
CA PRO A 148 8.46 24.26 1.26
C PRO A 148 8.95 23.39 2.42
N PRO A 149 8.56 23.65 3.69
CA PRO A 149 8.99 22.81 4.81
C PRO A 149 8.29 21.44 4.88
N LEU A 150 7.11 21.29 4.27
CA LEU A 150 6.41 20.01 4.21
C LEU A 150 6.93 19.10 3.08
N LEU A 151 7.58 19.66 2.05
CA LEU A 151 8.04 18.93 0.87
C LEU A 151 8.87 17.68 1.18
N PRO A 152 9.86 17.67 2.10
CA PRO A 152 10.60 16.46 2.42
C PRO A 152 9.70 15.33 2.96
N ALA A 153 8.72 15.68 3.79
CA ALA A 153 7.74 14.71 4.30
C ALA A 153 6.81 14.20 3.19
N LEU A 154 6.40 15.08 2.27
CA LEU A 154 5.59 14.70 1.11
C LEU A 154 6.34 13.76 0.17
N LEU A 155 7.62 14.00 -0.07
CA LEU A 155 8.46 13.13 -0.90
C LEU A 155 8.67 11.77 -0.23
N ALA A 156 8.94 11.74 1.08
CA ALA A 156 9.13 10.49 1.81
C ALA A 156 7.85 9.65 1.88
N VAL A 157 6.73 10.25 2.31
CA VAL A 157 5.45 9.55 2.40
C VAL A 157 4.90 9.23 1.01
N GLY A 158 5.05 10.15 0.05
CA GLY A 158 4.65 9.95 -1.34
C GLY A 158 5.42 8.82 -2.00
N GLY A 159 6.74 8.74 -1.80
CA GLY A 159 7.55 7.63 -2.27
C GLY A 159 7.10 6.28 -1.69
N ALA A 160 6.82 6.24 -0.38
CA ALA A 160 6.33 5.02 0.28
C ALA A 160 4.95 4.58 -0.27
N LEU A 161 4.02 5.52 -0.46
CA LEU A 161 2.72 5.24 -1.06
C LEU A 161 2.87 4.79 -2.52
N TYR A 162 3.67 5.50 -3.32
CA TYR A 162 3.93 5.16 -4.71
C TYR A 162 4.46 3.74 -4.86
N LEU A 163 5.44 3.34 -4.05
CA LEU A 163 5.97 1.97 -4.07
C LEU A 163 4.90 0.95 -3.67
N ALA A 164 4.08 1.25 -2.67
CA ALA A 164 2.98 0.39 -2.25
C ALA A 164 1.93 0.20 -3.34
N LEU A 165 1.59 1.26 -4.10
CA LEU A 165 0.62 1.22 -5.19
C LEU A 165 1.19 0.55 -6.45
N LEU A 166 2.43 0.89 -6.83
CA LEU A 166 3.14 0.31 -7.97
C LEU A 166 3.28 -1.21 -7.82
N GLY A 167 3.54 -1.69 -6.61
CA GLY A 167 3.64 -3.11 -6.30
C GLY A 167 2.32 -3.80 -5.92
N ASN A 168 1.19 -3.09 -5.94
CA ASN A 168 -0.08 -3.65 -5.50
C ASN A 168 -0.66 -4.59 -6.58
N PHE A 169 -0.74 -5.87 -6.24
CA PHE A 169 -1.44 -6.87 -7.06
C PHE A 169 -2.94 -6.92 -6.76
N GLY A 170 -3.30 -6.88 -5.48
CA GLY A 170 -4.62 -7.32 -5.02
C GLY A 170 -5.79 -6.45 -5.52
N VAL A 171 -5.68 -5.13 -5.41
CA VAL A 171 -6.76 -4.22 -5.84
C VAL A 171 -6.93 -4.25 -7.37
N PRO A 172 -5.87 -4.12 -8.20
CA PRO A 172 -6.00 -4.24 -9.64
C PRO A 172 -6.45 -5.63 -10.12
N ALA A 173 -6.11 -6.72 -9.42
CA ALA A 173 -6.58 -8.05 -9.78
C ALA A 173 -8.10 -8.16 -9.72
N VAL A 174 -8.72 -7.56 -8.69
CA VAL A 174 -10.18 -7.62 -8.48
C VAL A 174 -10.90 -6.60 -9.36
N LEU A 175 -10.45 -5.36 -9.37
CA LEU A 175 -11.17 -4.23 -9.98
C LEU A 175 -10.70 -3.91 -11.41
N GLY A 176 -9.48 -4.30 -11.78
CA GLY A 176 -8.87 -3.97 -13.07
C GLY A 176 -9.01 -5.06 -14.12
N LEU A 177 -8.68 -6.31 -13.76
CA LEU A 177 -8.68 -7.43 -14.71
C LEU A 177 -10.02 -7.67 -15.43
N PRO A 178 -11.20 -7.59 -14.76
CA PRO A 178 -12.49 -7.72 -15.46
C PRO A 178 -12.67 -6.70 -16.59
N ASP A 179 -12.11 -5.50 -16.41
CA ASP A 179 -12.13 -4.40 -17.39
C ASP A 179 -10.86 -4.34 -18.27
N ARG A 180 -10.02 -5.38 -18.23
CA ARG A 180 -8.76 -5.48 -18.98
C ARG A 180 -7.76 -4.36 -18.66
N VAL A 181 -7.83 -3.81 -17.45
CA VAL A 181 -6.86 -2.85 -16.94
C VAL A 181 -5.72 -3.62 -16.26
N TYR A 182 -4.63 -3.80 -16.99
CA TYR A 182 -3.43 -4.48 -16.50
C TYR A 182 -2.45 -3.51 -15.85
N VAL A 183 -1.83 -3.95 -14.76
CA VAL A 183 -0.65 -3.32 -14.17
C VAL A 183 0.47 -4.35 -14.12
N LEU A 184 1.73 -3.92 -13.99
CA LEU A 184 2.89 -4.81 -14.02
C LEU A 184 2.76 -6.00 -13.04
N PRO A 185 2.28 -5.84 -11.79
CA PRO A 185 2.04 -6.97 -10.89
C PRO A 185 1.03 -8.00 -11.43
N THR A 186 -0.06 -7.56 -12.06
CA THR A 186 -1.09 -8.47 -12.58
C THR A 186 -0.65 -9.13 -13.89
N LEU A 187 0.09 -8.40 -14.74
CA LEU A 187 0.69 -8.97 -15.94
C LEU A 187 1.78 -9.99 -15.60
N ALA A 188 2.64 -9.70 -14.62
CA ALA A 188 3.66 -10.66 -14.16
C ALA A 188 3.01 -11.96 -13.68
N TYR A 189 1.94 -11.86 -12.90
CA TYR A 189 1.16 -13.03 -12.48
C TYR A 189 0.54 -13.78 -13.67
N ALA A 190 -0.02 -13.06 -14.64
CA ALA A 190 -0.58 -13.68 -15.85
C ALA A 190 0.48 -14.43 -16.67
N ARG A 191 1.71 -13.88 -16.80
CA ARG A 191 2.83 -14.55 -17.49
C ARG A 191 3.31 -15.80 -16.73
N LEU A 192 3.42 -15.72 -15.41
CA LEU A 192 3.77 -16.88 -14.56
C LEU A 192 2.85 -18.09 -14.77
N LEU A 193 1.57 -17.83 -15.03
CA LEU A 193 0.54 -18.85 -15.20
C LEU A 193 0.24 -19.17 -16.67
N SER A 194 0.96 -18.59 -17.62
CA SER A 194 0.73 -18.82 -19.04
C SER A 194 1.16 -20.24 -19.43
N PRO A 195 0.23 -21.10 -19.90
CA PRO A 195 0.57 -22.46 -20.31
C PRO A 195 1.31 -22.54 -21.66
N VAL A 196 1.36 -21.43 -22.40
CA VAL A 196 1.99 -21.33 -23.72
C VAL A 196 3.38 -20.69 -23.65
N ALA A 197 3.71 -20.05 -22.51
CA ALA A 197 5.01 -19.44 -22.30
C ALA A 197 6.12 -20.50 -22.23
N GLN A 198 7.20 -20.30 -23.00
CA GLN A 198 8.35 -21.21 -23.00
C GLN A 198 9.16 -21.09 -21.70
N ASP A 199 9.21 -19.88 -21.12
CA ASP A 199 9.82 -19.62 -19.82
C ASP A 199 8.96 -18.65 -18.97
N PRO A 200 7.87 -19.13 -18.35
CA PRO A 200 6.95 -18.29 -17.57
C PRO A 200 7.64 -17.49 -16.45
N LEU A 201 8.66 -18.09 -15.82
CA LEU A 201 9.43 -17.46 -14.75
C LEU A 201 10.35 -16.37 -15.27
N GLY A 202 10.99 -16.58 -16.43
CA GLY A 202 11.83 -15.57 -17.10
C GLY A 202 11.04 -14.37 -17.58
N GLU A 203 9.87 -14.59 -18.20
CA GLU A 203 8.95 -13.53 -18.62
C GLU A 203 8.50 -12.67 -17.43
N ALA A 204 8.10 -13.30 -16.32
CA ALA A 204 7.71 -12.60 -15.11
C ALA A 204 8.87 -11.86 -14.43
N ALA A 205 10.07 -12.44 -14.44
CA ALA A 205 11.28 -11.81 -13.94
C ALA A 205 11.62 -10.53 -14.72
N ALA A 206 11.43 -10.54 -16.05
CA ALA A 206 11.67 -9.37 -16.89
C ALA A 206 10.66 -8.23 -16.63
N LEU A 207 9.39 -8.54 -16.38
CA LEU A 207 8.42 -7.55 -15.88
C LEU A 207 8.77 -7.03 -14.48
N GLY A 208 9.42 -7.86 -13.68
CA GLY A 208 10.07 -7.44 -12.44
C GLY A 208 11.10 -6.32 -12.65
N LEU A 209 11.90 -6.38 -13.71
CA LEU A 209 12.87 -5.30 -13.98
C LEU A 209 12.19 -3.96 -14.27
N TRP A 210 11.06 -3.97 -14.98
CA TRP A 210 10.24 -2.75 -15.14
C TRP A 210 9.76 -2.20 -13.80
N LEU A 211 9.26 -3.07 -12.91
CA LEU A 211 8.87 -2.67 -11.55
C LEU A 211 10.03 -2.06 -10.77
N ALA A 212 11.22 -2.65 -10.85
CA ALA A 212 12.42 -2.14 -10.18
C ALA A 212 12.85 -0.78 -10.76
N LEU A 213 12.82 -0.64 -12.08
CA LEU A 213 13.13 0.61 -12.78
C LEU A 213 12.16 1.73 -12.39
N LEU A 214 10.85 1.44 -12.39
CA LEU A 214 9.82 2.40 -12.01
C LEU A 214 9.83 2.73 -10.51
N ALA A 215 10.42 1.89 -9.66
CA ALA A 215 10.59 2.16 -8.23
C ALA A 215 11.72 3.16 -7.95
N LEU A 216 12.73 3.27 -8.82
CA LEU A 216 13.93 4.10 -8.59
C LEU A 216 13.63 5.56 -8.19
N PRO A 217 12.71 6.29 -8.83
CA PRO A 217 12.45 7.68 -8.47
C PRO A 217 12.04 7.85 -7.00
N ALA A 218 11.19 6.96 -6.47
CA ALA A 218 10.76 7.02 -5.09
C ALA A 218 11.92 6.76 -4.12
N VAL A 219 12.82 5.85 -4.47
CA VAL A 219 14.02 5.54 -3.68
C VAL A 219 15.00 6.70 -3.70
N LEU A 220 15.26 7.28 -4.87
CA LEU A 220 16.25 8.34 -5.07
C LEU A 220 15.78 9.70 -4.51
N LEU A 221 14.47 9.94 -4.51
CA LEU A 221 13.87 11.17 -3.97
C LEU A 221 13.54 11.07 -2.48
N ALA A 222 13.59 9.88 -1.87
CA ALA A 222 13.35 9.70 -0.45
C ALA A 222 14.40 10.47 0.36
N ARG A 223 13.94 11.46 1.13
CA ARG A 223 14.76 12.23 2.07
C ARG A 223 14.24 11.99 3.47
N SER A 224 15.14 11.83 4.45
CA SER A 224 14.75 11.76 5.86
C SER A 224 14.05 13.06 6.23
N ALA A 225 12.78 12.98 6.65
CA ALA A 225 12.09 14.11 7.21
C ALA A 225 12.75 14.47 8.56
N LEU A 226 13.61 15.49 8.53
CA LEU A 226 14.22 16.08 9.72
C LEU A 226 13.23 17.08 10.31
N LEU A 227 12.19 16.58 10.96
CA LEU A 227 11.31 17.41 11.78
C LEU A 227 11.51 16.99 13.23
N GLU A 228 12.01 17.92 14.05
CA GLU A 228 12.02 17.76 15.49
C GLU A 228 10.59 17.53 15.98
N ALA A 229 10.40 16.53 16.84
CA ALA A 229 9.15 16.39 17.56
C ALA A 229 9.00 17.60 18.49
N ARG A 230 8.00 18.45 18.23
CA ARG A 230 7.59 19.53 19.12
C ARG A 230 6.12 19.34 19.43
N GLU A 231 5.70 19.72 20.63
CA GLU A 231 4.27 19.77 20.91
C GLU A 231 3.62 20.86 20.05
N PRO A 232 2.66 20.52 19.18
CA PRO A 232 2.09 21.49 18.27
C PRO A 232 1.18 22.46 19.04
N LEU A 233 1.44 23.76 18.91
CA LEU A 233 0.55 24.82 19.40
C LEU A 233 -0.68 24.91 18.48
N LEU A 234 -1.72 24.14 18.79
CA LEU A 234 -2.94 24.06 17.99
C LEU A 234 -3.98 25.14 18.36
N PRO A 235 -4.81 25.59 17.39
CA PRO A 235 -5.97 26.43 17.68
C PRO A 235 -7.06 25.65 18.44
N PRO A 236 -8.05 26.34 19.06
CA PRO A 236 -9.19 25.67 19.68
C PRO A 236 -9.93 24.79 18.66
N PRO A 237 -10.40 23.60 19.08
CA PRO A 237 -10.99 22.63 18.17
C PRO A 237 -12.30 23.15 17.58
N LYS A 238 -12.50 22.87 16.30
CA LYS A 238 -13.67 23.26 15.52
C LYS A 238 -14.50 22.01 15.19
N PRO A 239 -15.73 21.88 15.69
CA PRO A 239 -16.50 20.63 15.60
C PRO A 239 -16.79 20.19 14.16
N LEU A 240 -16.90 21.14 13.22
CA LEU A 240 -17.09 20.84 11.80
C LEU A 240 -15.99 19.94 11.23
N TYR A 241 -14.71 20.23 11.53
CA TYR A 241 -13.61 19.43 11.00
C TYR A 241 -13.57 18.02 11.60
N ARG A 242 -13.96 17.89 12.87
CA ARG A 242 -14.14 16.58 13.52
C ARG A 242 -15.26 15.79 12.86
N LEU A 243 -16.37 16.44 12.52
CA LEU A 243 -17.49 15.83 11.80
C LEU A 243 -17.07 15.38 10.39
N LEU A 244 -16.35 16.21 9.63
CA LEU A 244 -15.86 15.85 8.30
C LEU A 244 -14.90 14.66 8.34
N PHE A 245 -14.00 14.63 9.33
CA PHE A 245 -13.13 13.48 9.58
C PHE A 245 -13.94 12.24 9.91
N ALA A 246 -14.92 12.33 10.81
CA ALA A 246 -15.76 11.22 11.21
C ALA A 246 -16.56 10.66 10.02
N LEU A 247 -17.16 11.56 9.24
CA LEU A 247 -17.92 11.20 8.06
C LEU A 247 -17.06 10.41 7.09
N TYR A 248 -15.85 10.90 6.76
CA TYR A 248 -14.94 10.18 5.89
C TYR A 248 -14.53 8.80 6.46
N ALA A 249 -14.11 8.74 7.74
CA ALA A 249 -13.65 7.50 8.35
C ALA A 249 -14.75 6.44 8.36
N LEU A 250 -15.98 6.84 8.70
CA LEU A 250 -17.14 5.95 8.71
C LEU A 250 -17.57 5.54 7.30
N THR A 251 -17.60 6.45 6.33
CA THR A 251 -17.99 6.11 4.95
C THR A 251 -16.96 5.23 4.27
N ALA A 252 -15.67 5.50 4.48
CA ALA A 252 -14.60 4.65 3.95
C ALA A 252 -14.69 3.23 4.51
N LEU A 253 -14.85 3.09 5.83
CA LEU A 253 -15.01 1.79 6.47
C LEU A 253 -16.30 1.09 6.03
N ALA A 254 -17.41 1.82 5.95
CA ALA A 254 -18.69 1.29 5.51
C ALA A 254 -18.64 0.81 4.06
N LEU A 255 -18.02 1.57 3.14
CA LEU A 255 -17.88 1.15 1.74
C LEU A 255 -17.06 -0.13 1.58
N VAL A 256 -16.11 -0.41 2.47
CA VAL A 256 -15.38 -1.68 2.45
C VAL A 256 -16.22 -2.80 3.08
N LEU A 257 -16.87 -2.54 4.22
CA LEU A 257 -17.55 -3.58 4.98
C LEU A 257 -18.94 -3.94 4.45
N LEU A 258 -19.70 -3.00 3.87
CA LEU A 258 -21.08 -3.22 3.45
C LEU A 258 -21.20 -4.36 2.43
N GLY A 259 -20.42 -4.29 1.35
CA GLY A 259 -20.39 -5.32 0.32
C GLY A 259 -19.90 -6.67 0.86
N LEU A 260 -18.83 -6.68 1.67
CA LEU A 260 -18.31 -7.91 2.27
C LEU A 260 -19.32 -8.57 3.20
N LEU A 261 -19.99 -7.80 4.06
CA LEU A 261 -20.99 -8.32 4.99
C LEU A 261 -22.22 -8.81 4.24
N ARG A 262 -22.64 -8.14 3.18
CA ARG A 262 -23.73 -8.62 2.32
C ARG A 262 -23.38 -9.99 1.73
N GLU A 263 -22.24 -10.12 1.06
CA GLU A 263 -21.83 -11.38 0.42
C GLU A 263 -21.52 -12.49 1.44
N ALA A 264 -21.13 -12.13 2.66
CA ALA A 264 -20.88 -13.11 3.73
C ALA A 264 -22.15 -13.59 4.44
N LEU A 265 -23.18 -12.74 4.54
CA LEU A 265 -24.39 -13.00 5.34
C LEU A 265 -25.61 -13.39 4.50
N GLN A 266 -25.64 -13.02 3.22
CA GLN A 266 -26.75 -13.28 2.31
C GLN A 266 -26.30 -14.14 1.14
N ASN A 267 -27.18 -15.05 0.71
CA ASN A 267 -26.96 -15.83 -0.48
C ASN A 267 -27.12 -14.93 -1.73
N PRO A 268 -26.10 -14.81 -2.61
CA PRO A 268 -26.11 -13.87 -3.72
C PRO A 268 -27.18 -14.17 -4.78
N TYR A 269 -27.64 -15.41 -4.87
CA TYR A 269 -28.65 -15.83 -5.86
C TYR A 269 -30.08 -15.64 -5.36
N THR A 270 -30.32 -15.84 -4.06
CA THR A 270 -31.68 -15.80 -3.49
C THR A 270 -31.96 -14.56 -2.66
N GLY A 271 -30.94 -13.80 -2.26
CA GLY A 271 -31.04 -12.65 -1.35
C GLY A 271 -31.44 -13.02 0.08
N ARG A 272 -31.54 -14.30 0.41
CA ARG A 272 -31.92 -14.77 1.75
C ARG A 272 -30.73 -14.68 2.71
N TRP A 273 -31.04 -14.43 3.98
CA TRP A 273 -30.08 -14.55 5.07
C TRP A 273 -29.65 -16.01 5.22
N ASP A 274 -28.44 -16.31 4.75
CA ASP A 274 -27.84 -17.63 4.76
C ASP A 274 -26.32 -17.47 4.89
N PRO A 275 -25.82 -17.23 6.12
CA PRO A 275 -24.41 -16.89 6.32
C PRO A 275 -23.46 -17.99 5.87
N ALA A 276 -22.50 -17.64 5.01
CA ALA A 276 -21.60 -18.59 4.36
C ALA A 276 -20.55 -19.23 5.30
N PHE A 277 -20.46 -18.77 6.56
CA PHE A 277 -19.40 -19.13 7.49
C PHE A 277 -19.35 -20.62 7.83
N THR A 278 -20.49 -21.27 8.08
CA THR A 278 -20.53 -22.69 8.48
C THR A 278 -20.03 -23.59 7.35
N GLN A 279 -20.51 -23.32 6.13
CA GLN A 279 -20.10 -24.02 4.92
C GLN A 279 -18.62 -23.77 4.62
N ALA A 280 -18.17 -22.50 4.67
CA ALA A 280 -16.78 -22.13 4.42
C ALA A 280 -15.82 -22.77 5.44
N LEU A 281 -16.15 -22.74 6.74
CA LEU A 281 -15.32 -23.36 7.78
C LEU A 281 -15.31 -24.88 7.70
N GLY A 282 -16.32 -25.51 7.08
CA GLY A 282 -16.33 -26.94 6.80
C GLY A 282 -15.34 -27.38 5.72
N LEU A 283 -14.85 -26.46 4.88
CA LEU A 283 -13.93 -26.78 3.78
C LEU A 283 -12.49 -26.96 4.29
N PRO A 284 -11.82 -28.10 4.04
CA PRO A 284 -10.44 -28.33 4.48
C PRO A 284 -9.46 -27.27 3.96
N LEU A 285 -9.68 -26.76 2.76
CA LEU A 285 -8.84 -25.72 2.15
C LEU A 285 -8.92 -24.40 2.93
N VAL A 286 -10.11 -24.01 3.40
CA VAL A 286 -10.30 -22.80 4.20
C VAL A 286 -9.63 -22.95 5.56
N GLN A 287 -9.80 -24.10 6.22
CA GLN A 287 -9.11 -24.39 7.49
C GLN A 287 -7.59 -24.34 7.35
N LYS A 288 -7.04 -24.96 6.28
CA LYS A 288 -5.61 -24.91 5.96
C LYS A 288 -5.16 -23.48 5.70
N GLY A 289 -5.93 -22.70 4.93
CA GLY A 289 -5.64 -21.30 4.65
C GLY A 289 -5.60 -20.45 5.92
N LEU A 290 -6.57 -20.60 6.81
CA LEU A 290 -6.63 -19.90 8.10
C LEU A 290 -5.43 -20.25 8.98
N ARG A 291 -5.12 -21.54 9.13
CA ARG A 291 -3.96 -22.01 9.90
C ARG A 291 -2.66 -21.45 9.32
N ASN A 292 -2.45 -21.56 8.02
CA ASN A 292 -1.24 -21.06 7.36
C ASN A 292 -1.10 -19.55 7.53
N SER A 293 -2.19 -18.79 7.35
CA SER A 293 -2.18 -17.33 7.50
C SER A 293 -1.82 -16.92 8.92
N LEU A 294 -2.44 -17.55 9.93
CA LEU A 294 -2.15 -17.28 11.35
C LEU A 294 -0.72 -17.64 11.73
N LEU A 295 -0.25 -18.84 11.34
CA LEU A 295 1.10 -19.30 11.65
C LEU A 295 2.16 -18.42 10.99
N LEU A 296 1.98 -18.06 9.72
CA LEU A 296 2.92 -17.20 8.99
C LEU A 296 2.94 -15.78 9.57
N ALA A 297 1.76 -15.19 9.84
CA ALA A 297 1.68 -13.83 10.39
C ALA A 297 2.32 -13.74 11.79
N LEU A 298 1.95 -14.66 12.70
CA LEU A 298 2.50 -14.69 14.06
C LEU A 298 3.97 -15.09 14.07
N GLY A 299 4.35 -16.09 13.26
CA GLY A 299 5.73 -16.55 13.14
C GLY A 299 6.66 -15.48 12.61
N ALA A 300 6.30 -14.81 11.51
CA ALA A 300 7.10 -13.72 10.95
C ALA A 300 7.20 -12.54 11.93
N THR A 301 6.09 -12.16 12.57
CA THR A 301 6.10 -11.09 13.59
C THR A 301 7.01 -11.45 14.75
N GLY A 302 6.91 -12.67 15.28
CA GLY A 302 7.76 -13.14 16.37
C GLY A 302 9.24 -13.14 16.01
N LEU A 303 9.59 -13.66 14.83
CA LEU A 303 10.97 -13.68 14.34
C LEU A 303 11.55 -12.27 14.17
N LEU A 304 10.78 -11.35 13.58
CA LEU A 304 11.20 -9.96 13.40
C LEU A 304 11.39 -9.24 14.74
N LEU A 305 10.51 -9.47 15.71
CA LEU A 305 10.64 -8.91 17.06
C LEU A 305 11.88 -9.47 17.78
N LEU A 306 12.10 -10.78 17.72
CA LEU A 306 13.29 -11.41 18.30
C LEU A 306 14.58 -10.88 17.66
N LEU A 307 14.61 -10.73 16.33
CA LEU A 307 15.73 -10.16 15.62
C LEU A 307 15.97 -8.69 16.03
N ALA A 308 14.91 -7.89 16.11
CA ALA A 308 15.00 -6.50 16.54
C ALA A 308 15.53 -6.38 17.98
N LEU A 309 15.08 -7.25 18.90
CA LEU A 309 15.57 -7.30 20.27
C LEU A 309 17.02 -7.76 20.35
N ALA A 310 17.42 -8.78 19.59
CA ALA A 310 18.79 -9.28 19.55
C ALA A 310 19.77 -8.26 18.97
N LEU A 311 19.34 -7.45 17.99
CA LEU A 311 20.17 -6.42 17.36
C LEU A 311 20.13 -5.07 18.10
N ARG A 312 19.20 -4.86 19.04
CA ARG A 312 19.06 -3.61 19.80
C ARG A 312 20.38 -3.15 20.48
N PRO A 313 21.21 -4.03 21.09
CA PRO A 313 22.49 -3.63 21.67
C PRO A 313 23.54 -3.16 20.63
N PHE A 314 23.34 -3.43 19.34
CA PHE A 314 24.32 -3.22 18.27
C PHE A 314 23.81 -2.20 17.22
N PRO A 315 23.71 -0.89 17.55
CA PRO A 315 23.06 0.10 16.71
C PRO A 315 23.70 0.28 15.32
N ARG A 316 25.03 0.09 15.20
CA ARG A 316 25.73 0.15 13.91
C ARG A 316 25.38 -1.05 13.03
N LEU A 317 25.33 -2.25 13.61
CA LEU A 317 24.96 -3.47 12.91
C LEU A 317 23.49 -3.42 12.48
N LEU A 318 22.60 -2.98 13.39
CA LEU A 318 21.18 -2.76 13.09
C LEU A 318 20.99 -1.78 11.92
N LYS A 319 21.73 -0.67 11.91
CA LYS A 319 21.70 0.30 10.80
C LYS A 319 22.17 -0.33 9.48
N GLY A 320 23.23 -1.13 9.51
CA GLY A 320 23.74 -1.85 8.34
C GLY A 320 22.75 -2.88 7.79
N ILE A 321 22.19 -3.73 8.66
CA ILE A 321 21.19 -4.73 8.30
C ILE A 321 19.94 -4.05 7.74
N ARG A 322 19.45 -3.00 8.41
CA ARG A 322 18.30 -2.22 7.96
C ARG A 322 18.55 -1.65 6.56
N GLY A 323 19.72 -1.09 6.29
CA GLY A 323 20.04 -0.57 4.95
C GLY A 323 19.94 -1.63 3.84
N VAL A 324 20.25 -2.90 4.13
CA VAL A 324 20.11 -3.99 3.15
C VAL A 324 18.65 -4.47 3.04
N LEU A 325 17.94 -4.54 4.16
CA LEU A 325 16.52 -4.91 4.18
C LEU A 325 15.64 -3.85 3.53
N ASP A 326 16.01 -2.57 3.65
CA ASP A 326 15.32 -1.46 3.00
C ASP A 326 15.29 -1.68 1.49
N ILE A 327 16.37 -2.22 0.87
CA ILE A 327 16.36 -2.55 -0.57
C ILE A 327 15.22 -3.52 -0.92
N HIS A 328 14.97 -4.52 -0.06
CA HIS A 328 13.91 -5.52 -0.28
C HIS A 328 12.52 -4.95 -0.03
N TYR A 329 12.41 -4.05 0.94
CA TYR A 329 11.17 -3.34 1.24
C TYR A 329 10.80 -2.33 0.15
N LEU A 330 11.81 -1.74 -0.50
CA LEU A 330 11.63 -0.79 -1.59
C LEU A 330 11.26 -1.48 -2.91
N LEU A 331 11.44 -2.80 -3.01
CA LEU A 331 11.01 -3.59 -4.16
C LEU A 331 9.56 -4.04 -3.96
N PRO A 332 8.72 -3.92 -5.00
CA PRO A 332 7.40 -4.54 -5.01
C PRO A 332 7.40 -5.99 -4.50
N GLY A 333 6.42 -6.34 -3.66
CA GLY A 333 6.37 -7.68 -3.06
C GLY A 333 6.25 -8.81 -4.09
N THR A 334 5.69 -8.54 -5.28
CA THR A 334 5.65 -9.48 -6.41
C THR A 334 7.04 -9.81 -6.95
N LEU A 335 7.92 -8.81 -7.04
CA LEU A 335 9.33 -8.96 -7.41
C LEU A 335 10.06 -9.86 -6.41
N LEU A 336 9.86 -9.60 -5.11
CA LEU A 336 10.43 -10.43 -4.05
C LEU A 336 9.90 -11.87 -4.13
N GLY A 337 8.60 -12.05 -4.40
CA GLY A 337 8.00 -13.37 -4.58
C GLY A 337 8.64 -14.16 -5.73
N VAL A 338 8.72 -13.57 -6.92
CA VAL A 338 9.34 -14.22 -8.10
C VAL A 338 10.81 -14.55 -7.84
N SER A 339 11.56 -13.63 -7.25
CA SER A 339 12.97 -13.85 -6.94
C SER A 339 13.19 -14.97 -5.91
N LEU A 340 12.32 -15.09 -4.90
CA LEU A 340 12.36 -16.20 -3.95
C LEU A 340 11.97 -17.53 -4.59
N ILE A 341 11.00 -17.55 -5.52
CA ILE A 341 10.67 -18.76 -6.28
C ILE A 341 11.87 -19.20 -7.11
N LEU A 342 12.50 -18.29 -7.86
CA LEU A 342 13.70 -18.59 -8.65
C LEU A 342 14.85 -19.15 -7.79
N LEU A 343 15.02 -18.62 -6.59
CA LEU A 343 16.07 -19.04 -5.67
C LEU A 343 15.76 -20.39 -5.00
N LEU A 344 14.52 -20.60 -4.58
CA LEU A 344 14.13 -21.73 -3.71
C LEU A 344 13.50 -22.90 -4.46
N ALA A 345 12.87 -22.70 -5.62
CA ALA A 345 12.26 -23.77 -6.40
C ALA A 345 13.23 -24.93 -6.75
N PRO A 346 14.54 -24.69 -6.98
CA PRO A 346 15.51 -25.77 -7.16
C PRO A 346 15.85 -26.55 -5.88
N THR A 347 15.36 -26.12 -4.71
CA THR A 347 15.73 -26.64 -3.39
C THR A 347 14.55 -27.41 -2.76
N PRO A 348 14.81 -28.36 -1.84
CA PRO A 348 13.74 -29.07 -1.13
C PRO A 348 12.95 -28.17 -0.17
N LEU A 349 13.28 -26.89 -0.05
CA LEU A 349 12.59 -25.94 0.82
C LEU A 349 11.32 -25.35 0.19
N TYR A 350 11.15 -25.48 -1.14
CA TYR A 350 10.02 -24.92 -1.85
C TYR A 350 8.94 -25.98 -2.09
N GLY A 351 7.70 -25.68 -1.70
CA GLY A 351 6.55 -26.59 -1.90
C GLY A 351 6.33 -27.63 -0.80
N THR A 352 7.05 -27.56 0.32
CA THR A 352 6.89 -28.39 1.53
C THR A 352 6.02 -27.74 2.59
#